data_AF-A0A927XD88-F1
#
_entry.id   AF-A0A927XD88-F1
#
_cell.length_a   1.000
_cell.length_b   1.000
_cell.length_c   1.000
_cell.angle_alpha   90.00
_cell.angle_beta   90.00
_cell.angle_gamma   90.00
#
_symmetry.space_group_name_H-M   'P 1'
#
loop_
_entity.id
_entity.type
_entity.pdbx_description
1 polymer ?
#
loop_
_entity_poly.entity_id
_entity_poly.type
_entity_poly.pdbx_seq_one_letter_code
_entity_poly.pdbx_strand_id
1 'polypeptide(L)'
;MNFEIITLGCKVNAYESEIMRELLIKDGYKENKEKPDIVIINTCSVTNMADSKSKKMVRRYKRENPNTILVVCGCSSQNNQSVYEEMDIDILLGNRDKSKIVSIINEYKNNKERYIKFYNNRNLDFEDMAVDKFTSHTRAFVKIQDGCNNFCSYCIIPYVRGDIRSKNFDEAINEITELVKNGHKEIVLTGIHTGSYGHGLGYDLTDLIHEISKLENLERIRISSIEITELNDKFLNELKINKKICDHLHIPLQAGSDEILKRMNRKYNLDYFFDKIAKIRKIRPNINISTDVIVGHPYETLELFNTTIDTCKKIKFSKIHVFPYSKRDGTASSRMPNQVEESEKKRRSKELVELSNVLEKEYASIFIGDTLTVLIEENVDNYSVGHTSNFIKLKIPGKLDLNKNYNITVEKSMIDY
;
A
#
# COMPACT_ATOMS: atom_id res chain seq x y z
N MET A 1 3.04 1.15 -31.25
CA MET A 1 2.61 -0.08 -30.57
C MET A 1 1.77 0.30 -29.37
N ASN A 2 0.75 -0.50 -29.11
CA ASN A 2 -0.16 -0.36 -27.99
C ASN A 2 0.33 -1.18 -26.79
N PHE A 3 0.12 -0.71 -25.57
CA PHE A 3 0.40 -1.48 -24.37
C PHE A 3 -0.75 -1.46 -23.35
N GLU A 4 -0.75 -2.46 -22.47
CA GLU A 4 -1.60 -2.52 -21.28
C GLU A 4 -0.74 -2.87 -20.05
N ILE A 5 -1.00 -2.24 -18.92
CA ILE A 5 -0.41 -2.62 -17.63
C ILE A 5 -1.48 -3.12 -16.67
N ILE A 6 -1.37 -4.39 -16.27
CA ILE A 6 -2.20 -5.02 -15.24
C ILE A 6 -1.44 -4.98 -13.92
N THR A 7 -1.89 -4.10 -13.03
CA THR A 7 -1.30 -3.95 -11.70
C THR A 7 -2.05 -4.79 -10.68
N LEU A 8 -1.33 -5.64 -9.97
CA LEU A 8 -1.85 -6.41 -8.84
C LEU A 8 -1.11 -6.01 -7.57
N GLY A 9 -1.82 -5.91 -6.45
CA GLY A 9 -1.20 -5.78 -5.13
C GLY A 9 -1.33 -4.41 -4.48
N CYS A 10 -0.22 -3.89 -3.96
CA CYS A 10 -0.17 -2.76 -3.04
C CYS A 10 0.11 -1.42 -3.74
N LYS A 11 0.08 -0.33 -2.96
CA LYS A 11 0.40 1.04 -3.42
C LYS A 11 1.81 1.16 -4.02
N VAL A 12 2.77 0.37 -3.53
CA VAL A 12 4.12 0.30 -4.10
C VAL A 12 4.09 -0.28 -5.52
N ASN A 13 3.30 -1.34 -5.76
CA ASN A 13 3.14 -1.87 -7.12
C ASN A 13 2.40 -0.87 -8.04
N ALA A 14 1.42 -0.13 -7.52
CA ALA A 14 0.76 0.94 -8.29
C ALA A 14 1.74 2.03 -8.72
N TYR A 15 2.58 2.51 -7.80
CA TYR A 15 3.68 3.44 -8.13
C TYR A 15 4.63 2.87 -9.20
N GLU A 16 5.11 1.64 -9.01
CA GLU A 16 6.03 0.99 -9.95
C GLU A 16 5.41 0.81 -11.35
N SER A 17 4.10 0.57 -11.42
CA SER A 17 3.36 0.49 -12.67
C SER A 17 3.18 1.86 -13.35
N GLU A 18 2.96 2.94 -12.60
CA GLU A 18 2.94 4.29 -13.18
C GLU A 18 4.29 4.69 -13.77
N ILE A 19 5.39 4.35 -13.11
CA ILE A 19 6.74 4.54 -13.66
C ILE A 19 6.88 3.83 -15.00
N MET A 20 6.52 2.55 -15.07
CA MET A 20 6.61 1.79 -16.33
C MET A 20 5.71 2.39 -17.42
N ARG A 21 4.50 2.85 -17.06
CA ARG A 21 3.59 3.53 -17.99
C ARG A 21 4.21 4.80 -18.55
N GLU A 22 4.75 5.65 -17.69
CA GLU A 22 5.33 6.93 -18.11
C GLU A 22 6.55 6.73 -19.02
N LEU A 23 7.43 5.78 -18.68
CA LEU A 23 8.58 5.42 -19.51
C LEU A 23 8.14 4.97 -20.91
N LEU A 24 7.10 4.13 -21.00
CA LEU A 24 6.56 3.67 -22.28
C LEU A 24 5.93 4.81 -23.09
N ILE A 25 5.15 5.69 -22.44
CA ILE A 25 4.54 6.84 -23.13
C ILE A 25 5.63 7.78 -23.67
N LYS A 26 6.69 8.04 -22.88
CA LYS A 26 7.84 8.85 -23.30
C LYS A 26 8.59 8.25 -24.48
N ASP A 27 8.68 6.93 -24.59
CA ASP A 27 9.27 6.21 -25.73
C ASP A 27 8.31 6.07 -26.94
N GLY A 28 7.12 6.70 -26.88
CA GLY A 28 6.16 6.75 -27.99
C GLY A 28 5.17 5.59 -28.06
N TYR A 29 5.11 4.72 -27.05
CA TYR A 29 4.04 3.72 -26.93
C TYR A 29 2.72 4.38 -26.53
N LYS A 30 1.59 3.73 -26.88
CA LYS A 30 0.24 4.22 -26.54
C LYS A 30 -0.47 3.22 -25.64
N GLU A 31 -1.04 3.67 -24.53
CA GLU A 31 -1.84 2.77 -23.67
C GLU A 31 -3.18 2.46 -24.37
N ASN A 32 -3.46 1.18 -24.63
CA ASN A 32 -4.73 0.72 -25.19
C ASN A 32 -5.02 -0.71 -24.72
N LYS A 33 -6.05 -0.85 -23.89
CA LYS A 33 -6.45 -2.11 -23.26
C LYS A 33 -7.21 -3.07 -24.18
N GLU A 34 -7.81 -2.56 -25.26
CA GLU A 34 -8.62 -3.39 -26.15
C GLU A 34 -7.78 -4.20 -27.12
N LYS A 35 -6.66 -3.62 -27.57
CA LYS A 35 -5.74 -4.23 -28.54
C LYS A 35 -4.28 -3.92 -28.19
N PRO A 36 -3.77 -4.43 -27.05
CA PRO A 36 -2.37 -4.22 -26.69
C PRO A 36 -1.46 -5.13 -27.51
N ASP A 37 -0.35 -4.60 -28.01
CA ASP A 37 0.75 -5.38 -28.58
C ASP A 37 1.68 -5.93 -27.48
N ILE A 38 1.78 -5.20 -26.37
CA ILE A 38 2.61 -5.50 -25.20
C ILE A 38 1.75 -5.45 -23.94
N VAL A 39 1.91 -6.44 -23.06
CA VAL A 39 1.14 -6.53 -21.83
C VAL A 39 2.09 -6.74 -20.67
N ILE A 40 2.01 -5.86 -19.67
CA ILE A 40 2.84 -5.92 -18.47
C ILE A 40 1.97 -6.32 -17.29
N ILE A 41 2.27 -7.47 -16.67
CA ILE A 41 1.60 -7.92 -15.45
C ILE A 41 2.55 -7.71 -14.28
N ASN A 42 2.27 -6.69 -13.45
CA ASN A 42 2.99 -6.42 -12.20
C ASN A 42 2.34 -7.21 -11.06
N THR A 43 3.00 -8.30 -10.66
CA THR A 43 2.50 -9.34 -9.77
C THR A 43 2.72 -9.05 -8.28
N CYS A 44 1.93 -9.70 -7.42
CA CYS A 44 1.97 -9.48 -5.97
C CYS A 44 2.03 -10.79 -5.18
N SER A 45 2.84 -10.82 -4.12
CA SER A 45 2.98 -11.96 -3.18
C SER A 45 2.67 -11.57 -1.72
N VAL A 46 1.86 -10.50 -1.53
CA VAL A 46 1.45 -10.05 -0.19
C VAL A 46 0.46 -11.02 0.46
N THR A 47 -0.25 -11.87 -0.31
CA THR A 47 -1.10 -12.97 0.17
C THR A 47 -1.09 -14.15 -0.83
N ASN A 48 -1.39 -15.39 -0.39
CA ASN A 48 -1.51 -16.52 -1.33
C ASN A 48 -2.62 -16.30 -2.35
N MET A 49 -3.66 -15.54 -1.99
CA MET A 49 -4.72 -15.16 -2.91
C MET A 49 -4.19 -14.21 -3.98
N ALA A 50 -3.31 -13.26 -3.62
CA ALA A 50 -2.63 -12.39 -4.57
C ALA A 50 -1.67 -13.17 -5.49
N ASP A 51 -0.91 -14.13 -4.95
CA ASP A 51 -0.08 -15.02 -5.76
C ASP A 51 -0.92 -15.86 -6.73
N SER A 52 -2.00 -16.48 -6.21
CA SER A 52 -2.91 -17.29 -7.01
C SER A 52 -3.58 -16.46 -8.12
N LYS A 53 -4.01 -15.24 -7.82
CA LYS A 53 -4.58 -14.29 -8.79
C LYS A 53 -3.53 -13.90 -9.84
N SER A 54 -2.29 -13.65 -9.43
CA SER A 54 -1.18 -13.33 -10.33
C SER A 54 -0.91 -14.47 -11.32
N LYS A 55 -0.71 -15.69 -10.83
CA LYS A 55 -0.47 -16.89 -11.67
C LYS A 55 -1.64 -17.18 -12.61
N LYS A 56 -2.88 -17.04 -12.13
CA LYS A 56 -4.08 -17.22 -12.97
C LYS A 56 -4.16 -16.15 -14.07
N MET A 57 -3.85 -14.90 -13.75
CA MET A 57 -3.87 -13.79 -14.71
C MET A 57 -2.87 -14.04 -15.84
N VAL A 58 -1.62 -14.37 -15.51
CA VAL A 58 -0.58 -14.65 -16.52
C VAL A 58 -0.99 -15.77 -17.47
N ARG A 59 -1.40 -16.93 -16.94
CA ARG A 59 -1.84 -18.08 -17.76
C ARG A 59 -3.05 -17.76 -18.63
N ARG A 60 -4.03 -17.06 -18.06
CA ARG A 60 -5.24 -16.66 -18.79
C ARG A 60 -4.88 -15.73 -19.94
N TYR A 61 -4.05 -14.72 -19.67
CA TYR A 61 -3.73 -13.68 -20.65
C TYR A 61 -3.00 -14.25 -21.86
N LYS A 62 -1.94 -15.04 -21.66
CA LYS A 62 -1.19 -15.65 -22.78
C LYS A 62 -2.08 -16.57 -23.62
N ARG A 63 -2.97 -17.34 -22.99
CA ARG A 63 -3.91 -18.22 -23.69
C ARG A 63 -4.93 -17.45 -24.54
N GLU A 64 -5.44 -16.34 -24.03
CA GLU A 64 -6.41 -15.49 -24.75
C GLU A 64 -5.73 -14.62 -25.82
N ASN A 65 -4.44 -14.31 -25.66
CA ASN A 65 -3.69 -13.39 -26.50
C ASN A 65 -2.28 -13.94 -26.84
N PRO A 66 -2.17 -15.01 -27.65
CA PRO A 66 -0.89 -15.71 -27.88
C PRO A 66 0.18 -14.84 -28.56
N ASN A 67 -0.24 -13.87 -29.38
CA ASN A 67 0.64 -13.02 -30.18
C ASN A 67 1.15 -11.76 -29.45
N THR A 68 0.68 -11.50 -28.23
CA THR A 68 1.12 -10.33 -27.46
C THR A 68 2.46 -10.60 -26.79
N ILE A 69 3.33 -9.59 -26.73
CA ILE A 69 4.56 -9.64 -25.94
C ILE A 69 4.17 -9.57 -24.47
N LEU A 70 4.29 -10.69 -23.76
CA LEU A 70 3.92 -10.79 -22.36
C LEU A 70 5.13 -10.52 -21.46
N VAL A 71 5.04 -9.44 -20.71
CA VAL A 71 6.02 -9.07 -19.68
C VAL A 71 5.43 -9.35 -18.30
N VAL A 72 6.15 -10.10 -17.48
CA VAL A 72 5.74 -10.39 -16.10
C VAL A 72 6.84 -9.95 -15.14
N CYS A 73 6.49 -9.14 -14.16
CA CYS A 73 7.42 -8.65 -13.14
C CYS A 73 6.75 -8.62 -11.75
N GLY A 74 7.50 -8.31 -10.71
CA GLY A 74 6.98 -8.02 -9.38
C GLY A 74 7.25 -9.11 -8.34
N CYS A 75 6.51 -9.03 -7.23
CA CYS A 75 6.81 -9.85 -6.05
C CYS A 75 6.49 -11.34 -6.27
N SER A 76 5.43 -11.68 -7.01
CA SER A 76 5.03 -13.08 -7.19
C SER A 76 6.00 -13.82 -8.10
N SER A 77 6.45 -13.19 -9.19
CA SER A 77 7.47 -13.75 -10.07
C SER A 77 8.79 -13.96 -9.34
N GLN A 78 9.24 -12.98 -8.54
CA GLN A 78 10.45 -13.11 -7.72
C GLN A 78 10.34 -14.23 -6.67
N ASN A 79 9.20 -14.36 -5.99
CA ASN A 79 9.01 -15.37 -4.94
C ASN A 79 8.81 -16.80 -5.50
N ASN A 80 8.21 -16.92 -6.69
CA ASN A 80 7.85 -18.20 -7.29
C ASN A 80 8.57 -18.42 -8.63
N GLN A 81 9.86 -18.06 -8.71
CA GLN A 81 10.62 -17.99 -9.95
C GLN A 81 10.43 -19.21 -10.86
N SER A 82 10.68 -20.43 -10.34
CA SER A 82 10.56 -21.67 -11.11
C SER A 82 9.17 -21.85 -11.75
N VAL A 83 8.10 -21.53 -11.01
CA VAL A 83 6.72 -21.64 -11.50
C VAL A 83 6.45 -20.70 -12.67
N TYR A 84 7.07 -19.51 -12.67
CA TYR A 84 6.91 -18.53 -13.75
C TYR A 84 7.83 -18.83 -14.95
N GLU A 85 9.02 -19.39 -14.72
CA GLU A 85 9.93 -19.83 -15.78
C GLU A 85 9.33 -20.95 -16.65
N GLU A 86 8.49 -21.80 -16.07
CA GLU A 86 7.73 -22.83 -16.79
C GLU A 86 6.54 -22.27 -17.59
N MET A 87 6.13 -21.02 -17.37
CA MET A 87 5.05 -20.39 -18.13
C MET A 87 5.54 -19.79 -19.44
N ASP A 88 4.66 -19.74 -20.43
CA ASP A 88 4.88 -19.07 -21.71
C ASP A 88 4.88 -17.53 -21.53
N ILE A 89 6.04 -16.98 -21.21
CA ILE A 89 6.29 -15.56 -20.91
C ILE A 89 7.50 -15.11 -21.72
N ASP A 90 7.33 -14.02 -22.45
CA ASP A 90 8.34 -13.44 -23.35
C ASP A 90 9.46 -12.72 -22.57
N ILE A 91 9.07 -11.92 -21.57
CA ILE A 91 9.97 -11.16 -20.70
C ILE A 91 9.59 -11.43 -19.24
N LEU A 92 10.43 -12.15 -18.52
CA LEU A 92 10.22 -12.50 -17.12
C LEU A 92 11.26 -11.80 -16.24
N LEU A 93 10.78 -10.90 -15.40
CA LEU A 93 11.58 -10.17 -14.43
C LEU A 93 11.19 -10.57 -13.00
N GLY A 94 12.16 -10.50 -12.11
CA GLY A 94 11.92 -10.44 -10.67
C GLY A 94 11.25 -9.11 -10.26
N ASN A 95 11.66 -8.57 -9.11
CA ASN A 95 11.09 -7.31 -8.60
C ASN A 95 11.90 -6.05 -8.95
N ARG A 96 13.01 -6.19 -9.69
CA ARG A 96 13.96 -5.13 -10.09
C ARG A 96 13.91 -4.85 -11.59
N ASP A 97 14.65 -3.82 -12.02
CA ASP A 97 14.83 -3.40 -13.41
C ASP A 97 13.52 -2.94 -14.10
N LYS A 98 12.50 -2.55 -13.31
CA LYS A 98 11.27 -1.97 -13.86
C LYS A 98 11.51 -0.58 -14.45
N SER A 99 12.54 0.13 -13.99
CA SER A 99 13.04 1.38 -14.59
C SER A 99 13.63 1.18 -15.98
N LYS A 100 14.03 -0.05 -16.33
CA LYS A 100 14.65 -0.42 -17.62
C LYS A 100 13.66 -1.11 -18.56
N ILE A 101 12.37 -1.02 -18.27
CA ILE A 101 11.33 -1.78 -18.97
C ILE A 101 11.34 -1.50 -20.48
N VAL A 102 11.57 -0.24 -20.88
CA VAL A 102 11.61 0.18 -22.28
C VAL A 102 12.79 -0.46 -23.02
N SER A 103 14.00 -0.39 -22.44
CA SER A 103 15.18 -0.98 -23.08
C SER A 103 15.05 -2.50 -23.20
N ILE A 104 14.51 -3.16 -22.18
CA ILE A 104 14.29 -4.62 -22.17
C ILE A 104 13.26 -5.02 -23.25
N ILE A 105 12.16 -4.27 -23.39
CA ILE A 105 11.16 -4.52 -24.44
C ILE A 105 11.77 -4.31 -25.84
N ASN A 106 12.56 -3.25 -26.03
CA ASN A 106 13.21 -2.97 -27.30
C ASN A 106 14.25 -4.04 -27.67
N GLU A 107 15.02 -4.54 -26.69
CA GLU A 107 15.94 -5.67 -26.86
C GLU A 107 15.19 -6.93 -27.33
N TYR A 108 14.13 -7.33 -26.59
CA TYR A 108 13.29 -8.47 -26.96
C TYR A 108 12.69 -8.32 -28.36
N LYS A 109 12.25 -7.11 -28.74
CA LYS A 109 11.68 -6.87 -30.08
C LYS A 109 12.69 -7.10 -31.20
N ASN A 110 13.97 -6.83 -30.94
CA ASN A 110 15.05 -6.96 -31.93
C ASN A 110 15.53 -8.41 -32.08
N ASN A 111 15.70 -9.15 -30.98
CA ASN A 111 16.25 -10.51 -31.00
C ASN A 111 15.19 -11.62 -30.98
N LYS A 112 13.97 -11.33 -30.49
CA LYS A 112 12.89 -12.31 -30.24
C LYS A 112 13.30 -13.45 -29.30
N GLU A 113 14.32 -13.22 -28.48
CA GLU A 113 14.79 -14.19 -27.50
C GLU A 113 14.13 -13.93 -26.15
N ARG A 114 13.70 -15.02 -25.49
CA ARG A 114 13.08 -14.94 -24.17
C ARG A 114 14.03 -14.28 -23.17
N TYR A 115 13.59 -13.19 -22.54
CA TYR A 115 14.40 -12.44 -21.58
C TYR A 115 14.03 -12.84 -20.15
N ILE A 116 14.99 -13.33 -19.36
CA ILE A 116 14.77 -13.74 -17.97
C ILE A 116 15.83 -13.09 -17.07
N LYS A 117 15.40 -12.36 -16.03
CA LYS A 117 16.33 -11.71 -15.09
C LYS A 117 15.80 -11.61 -13.66
N PHE A 118 16.60 -12.13 -12.73
CA PHE A 118 16.31 -12.14 -11.30
C PHE A 118 17.52 -11.71 -10.48
N TYR A 119 17.25 -11.17 -9.28
CA TYR A 119 18.27 -10.78 -8.31
C TYR A 119 17.98 -11.52 -7.01
N ASN A 120 18.96 -12.26 -6.50
CA ASN A 120 18.83 -13.05 -5.28
C ASN A 120 19.55 -12.44 -4.06
N ASN A 121 20.22 -11.29 -4.26
CA ASN A 121 20.87 -10.55 -3.19
C ASN A 121 19.84 -9.72 -2.41
N ARG A 122 20.02 -9.64 -1.09
CA ARG A 122 19.19 -8.78 -0.22
C ARG A 122 19.68 -7.34 -0.16
N ASN A 123 21.00 -7.14 -0.18
CA ASN A 123 21.61 -5.82 -0.27
C ASN A 123 21.50 -5.30 -1.71
N LEU A 124 20.50 -4.46 -1.94
CA LEU A 124 20.16 -3.88 -3.22
C LEU A 124 20.10 -2.37 -3.06
N ASP A 125 20.56 -1.63 -4.06
CA ASP A 125 20.38 -0.19 -4.11
C ASP A 125 18.89 0.16 -4.28
N PHE A 126 18.51 1.38 -3.90
CA PHE A 126 17.21 1.90 -4.29
C PHE A 126 17.15 1.98 -5.82
N GLU A 127 16.04 1.54 -6.40
CA GLU A 127 15.90 1.65 -7.86
C GLU A 127 15.39 3.05 -8.17
N ASP A 128 16.26 3.89 -8.71
CA ASP A 128 15.96 5.28 -9.00
C ASP A 128 14.86 5.38 -10.04
N MET A 129 13.72 5.84 -9.56
CA MET A 129 12.46 5.94 -10.27
C MET A 129 11.82 7.24 -9.83
N ALA A 130 11.40 8.06 -10.78
CA ALA A 130 10.62 9.26 -10.53
C ALA A 130 9.47 9.34 -11.54
N VAL A 131 8.28 9.66 -11.05
CA VAL A 131 7.10 9.96 -11.87
C VAL A 131 7.02 11.48 -12.03
N ASP A 132 7.00 11.98 -13.25
CA ASP A 132 6.78 13.41 -13.49
C ASP A 132 5.28 13.73 -13.47
N LYS A 133 4.44 12.80 -13.98
CA LYS A 133 2.98 12.98 -14.06
C LYS A 133 2.21 11.73 -13.66
N PHE A 134 1.47 11.80 -12.55
CA PHE A 134 0.51 10.77 -12.18
C PHE A 134 -0.79 10.99 -12.97
N THR A 135 -0.94 10.33 -14.12
CA THR A 135 -2.10 10.54 -15.01
C THR A 135 -3.35 9.77 -14.56
N SER A 136 -3.19 8.78 -13.69
CA SER A 136 -4.27 7.85 -13.33
C SER A 136 -5.04 8.24 -12.07
N HIS A 137 -4.45 9.01 -11.14
CA HIS A 137 -5.02 9.27 -9.82
C HIS A 137 -4.87 10.74 -9.39
N THR A 138 -5.91 11.29 -8.74
CA THR A 138 -5.87 12.63 -8.13
C THR A 138 -4.82 12.73 -7.02
N ARG A 139 -4.66 11.66 -6.23
CA ARG A 139 -3.62 11.53 -5.20
C ARG A 139 -2.40 10.86 -5.80
N ALA A 140 -1.25 11.51 -5.75
CA ALA A 140 -0.01 10.93 -6.27
C ALA A 140 0.67 10.09 -5.18
N PHE A 141 0.99 8.85 -5.52
CA PHE A 141 1.78 7.97 -4.64
C PHE A 141 3.26 8.21 -4.93
N VAL A 142 4.08 8.28 -3.89
CA VAL A 142 5.54 8.45 -4.04
C VAL A 142 6.25 7.38 -3.24
N LYS A 143 6.95 6.47 -3.94
CA LYS A 143 7.72 5.41 -3.28
C LYS A 143 9.02 6.00 -2.76
N ILE A 144 9.09 6.22 -1.45
CA ILE A 144 10.27 6.75 -0.78
C ILE A 144 11.12 5.65 -0.14
N GLN A 145 10.56 4.47 0.09
CA GLN A 145 11.21 3.40 0.83
C GLN A 145 10.87 2.04 0.20
N ASP A 146 11.81 1.10 0.20
CA ASP A 146 11.60 -0.27 -0.28
C ASP A 146 12.36 -1.28 0.59
N GLY A 147 11.96 -2.55 0.54
CA GLY A 147 12.51 -3.61 1.39
C GLY A 147 12.10 -3.52 2.87
N CYS A 148 12.45 -4.53 3.67
CA CYS A 148 12.07 -4.59 5.09
C CYS A 148 12.97 -5.55 5.88
N ASN A 149 13.41 -5.11 7.07
CA ASN A 149 14.24 -5.89 8.00
C ASN A 149 13.50 -6.29 9.28
N ASN A 150 12.17 -6.15 9.32
CA ASN A 150 11.39 -6.44 10.54
C ASN A 150 11.20 -7.95 10.78
N PHE A 151 11.28 -8.76 9.71
CA PHE A 151 11.13 -10.22 9.76
C PHE A 151 9.92 -10.71 10.59
N CYS A 152 8.76 -10.07 10.38
CA CYS A 152 7.51 -10.60 10.93
C CYS A 152 7.35 -12.07 10.50
N SER A 153 6.99 -12.95 11.42
CA SER A 153 7.09 -14.40 11.21
C SER A 153 6.27 -14.91 10.01
N TYR A 154 5.20 -14.21 9.65
CA TYR A 154 4.28 -14.53 8.54
C TYR A 154 4.64 -13.82 7.21
N CYS A 155 5.63 -12.93 7.20
CA CYS A 155 5.89 -12.04 6.07
C CYS A 155 7.02 -12.56 5.17
N ILE A 156 6.75 -12.66 3.88
CA ILE A 156 7.74 -13.08 2.85
C ILE A 156 8.57 -11.91 2.30
N ILE A 157 8.13 -10.68 2.54
CA ILE A 157 8.69 -9.48 1.90
C ILE A 157 10.21 -9.28 2.11
N PRO A 158 10.80 -9.56 3.30
CA PRO A 158 12.25 -9.46 3.49
C PRO A 158 13.10 -10.30 2.51
N TYR A 159 12.50 -11.36 1.95
CA TYR A 159 13.14 -12.26 0.98
C TYR A 159 12.88 -11.84 -0.46
N VAL A 160 11.73 -11.21 -0.73
CA VAL A 160 11.28 -10.85 -2.09
C VAL A 160 11.73 -9.44 -2.49
N ARG A 161 11.82 -8.53 -1.52
CA ARG A 161 12.18 -7.13 -1.75
C ARG A 161 13.52 -6.74 -1.14
N GLY A 162 14.20 -7.63 -0.42
CA GLY A 162 15.53 -7.38 0.16
C GLY A 162 15.53 -6.46 1.38
N ASP A 163 16.72 -5.94 1.70
CA ASP A 163 16.96 -5.08 2.87
C ASP A 163 16.31 -3.69 2.70
N ILE A 164 16.07 -3.03 3.83
CA ILE A 164 15.56 -1.65 3.88
C ILE A 164 16.50 -0.74 3.09
N ARG A 165 15.90 0.08 2.23
CA ARG A 165 16.56 1.12 1.46
C ARG A 165 15.61 2.28 1.22
N SER A 166 16.19 3.46 1.06
CA SER A 166 15.45 4.71 0.92
C SER A 166 15.82 5.39 -0.38
N LYS A 167 14.84 6.04 -1.01
CA LYS A 167 15.09 7.04 -2.04
C LYS A 167 15.94 8.16 -1.46
N ASN A 168 16.85 8.71 -2.25
CA ASN A 168 17.63 9.87 -1.83
C ASN A 168 16.69 11.03 -1.40
N PHE A 169 17.11 11.78 -0.38
CA PHE A 169 16.31 12.86 0.20
C PHE A 169 15.95 13.96 -0.81
N ASP A 170 16.95 14.48 -1.52
CA ASP A 170 16.78 15.55 -2.48
C ASP A 170 15.99 15.05 -3.70
N GLU A 171 16.22 13.82 -4.15
CA GLU A 171 15.44 13.22 -5.23
C GLU A 171 13.98 13.03 -4.87
N ALA A 172 13.68 12.66 -3.63
CA ALA A 172 12.30 12.54 -3.15
C ALA A 172 11.61 13.92 -3.12
N ILE A 173 12.30 14.95 -2.64
CA ILE A 173 11.79 16.33 -2.64
C ILE A 173 11.57 16.82 -4.08
N ASN A 174 12.52 16.57 -4.99
CA ASN A 174 12.44 16.98 -6.38
C ASN A 174 11.24 16.33 -7.09
N GLU A 175 11.05 15.02 -6.94
CA GLU A 175 9.88 14.33 -7.50
C GLU A 175 8.57 14.90 -6.94
N ILE A 176 8.48 15.07 -5.62
CA ILE A 176 7.28 15.60 -4.97
C ILE A 176 7.00 17.03 -5.44
N THR A 177 8.04 17.85 -5.59
CA THR A 177 7.93 19.22 -6.10
C THR A 177 7.35 19.24 -7.52
N GLU A 178 7.81 18.34 -8.38
CA GLU A 178 7.31 18.24 -9.76
C GLU A 178 5.85 17.78 -9.80
N LEU A 179 5.48 16.79 -8.98
CA LEU A 179 4.09 16.34 -8.86
C LEU A 179 3.17 17.48 -8.37
N VAL A 180 3.62 18.28 -7.40
CA VAL A 180 2.87 19.45 -6.91
C VAL A 180 2.72 20.52 -8.00
N LYS A 181 3.78 20.79 -8.77
CA LYS A 181 3.72 21.70 -9.94
C LYS A 181 2.75 21.22 -11.00
N ASN A 182 2.65 19.90 -11.19
CA ASN A 182 1.68 19.26 -12.08
C ASN A 182 0.25 19.19 -11.49
N GLY A 183 0.03 19.84 -10.34
CA GLY A 183 -1.29 20.10 -9.78
C GLY A 183 -1.74 19.12 -8.70
N HIS A 184 -0.91 18.14 -8.30
CA HIS A 184 -1.29 17.20 -7.24
C HIS A 184 -1.36 17.91 -5.87
N LYS A 185 -2.54 17.90 -5.26
CA LYS A 185 -2.79 18.53 -3.96
C LYS A 185 -2.48 17.63 -2.76
N GLU A 186 -2.51 16.32 -2.97
CA GLU A 186 -2.24 15.31 -1.95
C GLU A 186 -1.15 14.34 -2.42
N ILE A 187 -0.10 14.23 -1.61
CA ILE A 187 1.02 13.31 -1.79
C ILE A 187 0.87 12.18 -0.77
N VAL A 188 0.89 10.93 -1.24
CA VAL A 188 0.89 9.74 -0.39
C VAL A 188 2.29 9.14 -0.38
N LEU A 189 3.02 9.36 0.70
CA LEU A 189 4.32 8.74 0.94
C LEU A 189 4.10 7.24 1.15
N THR A 190 4.72 6.43 0.31
CA THR A 190 4.59 4.97 0.35
C THR A 190 5.93 4.27 0.42
N GLY A 191 5.92 3.13 1.09
CA GLY A 191 7.00 2.18 1.09
C GLY A 191 6.51 0.83 1.58
N ILE A 192 7.44 -0.09 1.77
CA ILE A 192 7.16 -1.38 2.40
C ILE A 192 7.11 -1.24 3.93
N HIS A 193 7.99 -0.41 4.48
CA HIS A 193 8.13 -0.06 5.89
C HIS A 193 8.43 1.44 5.96
N THR A 194 7.41 2.26 5.65
CA THR A 194 7.57 3.69 5.34
C THR A 194 8.27 4.49 6.43
N GLY A 195 8.02 4.22 7.72
CA GLY A 195 8.69 4.94 8.80
C GLY A 195 10.17 4.62 8.98
N SER A 196 10.68 3.60 8.29
CA SER A 196 12.12 3.30 8.21
C SER A 196 12.85 4.09 7.12
N TYR A 197 12.16 5.03 6.46
CA TYR A 197 12.81 5.97 5.55
C TYR A 197 13.96 6.72 6.25
N GLY A 198 15.10 6.79 5.57
CA GLY A 198 16.31 7.43 6.11
C GLY A 198 17.08 6.60 7.15
N HIS A 199 16.73 5.32 7.36
CA HIS A 199 17.44 4.46 8.31
C HIS A 199 18.95 4.44 8.02
N GLY A 200 19.74 4.99 8.95
CA GLY A 200 21.20 5.10 8.83
C GLY A 200 21.71 6.26 7.99
N LEU A 201 20.85 7.18 7.51
CA LEU A 201 21.20 8.22 6.52
C LEU A 201 21.25 9.66 7.07
N GLY A 202 21.24 9.85 8.40
CA GLY A 202 21.34 11.18 9.03
C GLY A 202 20.09 12.06 8.92
N TYR A 203 19.07 11.60 8.20
CA TYR A 203 17.71 12.15 8.11
C TYR A 203 16.69 11.02 8.28
N ASP A 204 15.42 11.35 8.54
CA ASP A 204 14.33 10.38 8.67
C ASP A 204 13.03 10.80 7.94
N LEU A 205 11.99 9.98 8.06
CA LEU A 205 10.66 10.28 7.48
C LEU A 205 10.10 11.63 7.94
N THR A 206 10.36 12.01 9.19
CA THR A 206 9.82 13.25 9.75
C THR A 206 10.51 14.47 9.12
N ASP A 207 11.82 14.38 8.85
CA ASP A 207 12.54 15.43 8.12
C ASP A 207 11.98 15.61 6.71
N LEU A 208 11.72 14.50 6.00
CA LEU A 208 11.14 14.57 4.66
C LEU A 208 9.75 15.22 4.68
N ILE A 209 8.89 14.80 5.61
CA ILE A 209 7.57 15.39 5.80
C ILE A 209 7.68 16.89 6.10
N HIS A 210 8.59 17.28 6.98
CA HIS A 210 8.81 18.67 7.34
C HIS A 210 9.23 19.51 6.12
N GLU A 211 10.19 19.04 5.33
CA GLU A 211 10.68 19.76 4.15
C GLU A 211 9.61 19.87 3.06
N ILE A 212 8.93 18.79 2.68
CA ILE A 212 7.91 18.86 1.62
C ILE A 212 6.69 19.67 2.07
N SER A 213 6.45 19.78 3.37
CA SER A 213 5.38 20.64 3.90
C SER A 213 5.60 22.12 3.64
N LYS A 214 6.81 22.55 3.32
CA LYS A 214 7.11 23.93 2.94
C LYS A 214 6.69 24.26 1.51
N LEU A 215 6.46 23.24 0.67
CA LEU A 215 6.06 23.45 -0.73
C LEU A 215 4.72 24.18 -0.81
N GLU A 216 4.71 25.27 -1.56
CA GLU A 216 3.48 25.98 -1.92
C GLU A 216 2.57 25.05 -2.75
N ASN A 217 1.26 25.16 -2.56
CA ASN A 217 0.23 24.33 -3.22
C ASN A 217 0.16 22.84 -2.83
N LEU A 218 1.11 22.31 -2.06
CA LEU A 218 0.91 21.03 -1.39
C LEU A 218 -0.04 21.21 -0.22
N GLU A 219 -1.22 20.61 -0.27
CA GLU A 219 -2.25 20.75 0.77
C GLU A 219 -2.26 19.58 1.76
N ARG A 220 -1.93 18.37 1.30
CA ARG A 220 -2.04 17.14 2.11
C ARG A 220 -0.86 16.20 1.91
N ILE A 221 -0.38 15.66 3.03
CA ILE A 221 0.63 14.61 3.10
C ILE A 221 0.00 13.45 3.84
N ARG A 222 -0.13 12.33 3.16
CA ARG A 222 -0.63 11.08 3.73
C ARG A 222 0.51 10.07 3.80
N ILE A 223 0.58 9.34 4.90
CA ILE A 223 1.50 8.22 5.06
C ILE A 223 0.71 6.95 4.78
N SER A 224 1.18 6.12 3.86
CA SER A 224 0.41 4.96 3.40
C SER A 224 0.16 3.92 4.49
N SER A 225 1.17 3.69 5.33
CA SER A 225 1.23 2.82 6.52
C SER A 225 2.47 3.20 7.34
N ILE A 226 2.39 3.12 8.66
CA ILE A 226 3.49 3.39 9.60
C ILE A 226 3.41 2.47 10.81
N GLU A 227 4.54 1.88 11.23
CA GLU A 227 4.57 1.02 12.41
C GLU A 227 4.50 1.85 13.70
N ILE A 228 3.86 1.30 14.74
CA ILE A 228 3.67 2.00 16.02
C ILE A 228 5.00 2.38 16.69
N THR A 229 6.07 1.63 16.42
CA THR A 229 7.42 1.87 16.93
C THR A 229 8.12 3.04 16.26
N GLU A 230 7.68 3.43 15.07
CA GLU A 230 8.25 4.54 14.27
C GLU A 230 7.67 5.90 14.67
N LEU A 231 6.56 5.90 15.41
CA LEU A 231 5.89 7.08 15.95
C LEU A 231 6.63 7.60 17.20
N ASN A 232 7.87 8.04 17.01
CA ASN A 232 8.72 8.63 18.04
C ASN A 232 8.28 10.07 18.38
N ASP A 233 8.93 10.69 19.37
CA ASP A 233 8.56 12.03 19.83
C ASP A 233 8.75 13.11 18.76
N LYS A 234 9.74 12.94 17.88
CA LYS A 234 9.97 13.84 16.73
C LYS A 234 8.76 13.82 15.79
N PHE A 235 8.29 12.62 15.41
CA PHE A 235 7.09 12.47 14.58
C PHE A 235 5.84 13.02 15.27
N LEU A 236 5.65 12.74 16.57
CA LEU A 236 4.49 13.24 17.32
C LEU A 236 4.48 14.77 17.44
N ASN A 237 5.66 15.39 17.58
CA ASN A 237 5.79 16.85 17.56
C ASN A 237 5.45 17.42 16.18
N GLU A 238 5.93 16.79 15.11
CA GLU A 238 5.58 17.19 13.74
C GLU A 238 4.07 17.03 13.49
N LEU A 239 3.47 15.91 13.89
CA LEU A 239 2.02 15.69 13.85
C LEU A 239 1.24 16.77 14.60
N LYS A 240 1.77 17.29 15.71
CA LYS A 240 1.10 18.35 16.49
C LYS A 240 1.06 19.69 15.74
N ILE A 241 2.13 20.06 15.04
CA ILE A 241 2.28 21.41 14.46
C ILE A 241 1.92 21.46 12.97
N ASN A 242 2.10 20.36 12.25
CA ASN A 242 2.01 20.33 10.81
C ASN A 242 0.59 19.99 10.32
N LYS A 243 -0.13 21.01 9.87
CA LYS A 243 -1.52 20.89 9.37
C LYS A 243 -1.65 20.15 8.03
N LYS A 244 -0.54 19.98 7.28
CA LYS A 244 -0.56 19.27 6.00
C LYS A 244 -0.54 17.75 6.19
N ILE A 245 -0.03 17.25 7.32
CA ILE A 245 -0.18 15.83 7.66
C ILE A 245 -1.66 15.54 7.83
N CYS A 246 -2.18 14.62 7.02
CA CYS A 246 -3.58 14.19 7.08
C CYS A 246 -3.94 13.66 8.48
N ASP A 247 -5.17 13.90 8.91
CA ASP A 247 -5.75 13.38 10.16
C ASP A 247 -6.08 11.88 10.07
N HIS A 248 -5.16 11.10 9.49
CA HIS A 248 -5.30 9.67 9.27
C HIS A 248 -3.94 9.00 9.41
N LEU A 249 -3.88 7.97 10.25
CA LEU A 249 -2.75 7.06 10.35
C LEU A 249 -3.25 5.63 10.17
N HIS A 250 -2.59 4.89 9.28
CA HIS A 250 -2.78 3.45 9.18
C HIS A 250 -1.65 2.76 9.95
N ILE A 251 -1.99 2.17 11.10
CA ILE A 251 -1.04 1.60 12.06
C ILE A 251 -1.35 0.11 12.23
N PRO A 252 -0.56 -0.80 11.66
CA PRO A 252 -0.87 -2.23 11.70
C PRO A 252 -0.71 -2.83 13.11
N LEU A 253 -1.82 -3.20 13.75
CA LEU A 253 -1.83 -3.95 15.01
C LEU A 253 -1.42 -5.41 14.80
N GLN A 254 -1.89 -6.03 13.70
CA GLN A 254 -1.72 -7.44 13.33
C GLN A 254 -2.44 -8.46 14.22
N ALA A 255 -2.40 -8.31 15.55
CA ALA A 255 -3.18 -9.12 16.49
C ALA A 255 -3.39 -8.35 17.79
N GLY A 256 -4.51 -8.58 18.49
CA GLY A 256 -4.81 -7.92 19.76
C GLY A 256 -4.52 -8.79 20.98
N SER A 257 -3.47 -9.61 20.92
CA SER A 257 -2.98 -10.43 22.04
C SER A 257 -1.45 -10.45 22.02
N ASP A 258 -0.84 -10.15 23.17
CA ASP A 258 0.63 -10.15 23.31
C ASP A 258 1.26 -11.50 23.00
N GLU A 259 0.56 -12.61 23.27
CA GLU A 259 1.06 -13.94 22.92
C GLU A 259 1.19 -14.09 21.39
N ILE A 260 0.14 -13.72 20.65
CA ILE A 260 0.16 -13.80 19.19
C ILE A 260 1.12 -12.77 18.59
N LEU A 261 1.16 -11.53 19.12
CA LEU A 261 2.12 -10.51 18.70
C LEU A 261 3.58 -10.98 18.84
N LYS A 262 3.91 -11.64 19.96
CA LYS A 262 5.24 -12.22 20.19
C LYS A 262 5.54 -13.32 19.18
N ARG A 263 4.58 -14.22 18.91
CA ARG A 263 4.73 -15.28 17.88
C ARG A 263 4.87 -14.69 16.48
N MET A 264 4.19 -13.58 16.20
CA MET A 264 4.31 -12.79 14.97
C MET A 264 5.67 -12.07 14.83
N ASN A 265 6.52 -12.14 15.85
CA ASN A 265 7.80 -11.43 15.96
C ASN A 265 7.65 -9.89 15.96
N ARG A 266 6.56 -9.37 16.52
CA ARG A 266 6.35 -7.92 16.66
C ARG A 266 7.27 -7.35 17.74
N LYS A 267 7.66 -6.09 17.58
CA LYS A 267 8.63 -5.38 18.44
C LYS A 267 7.96 -4.46 19.46
N TYR A 268 6.70 -4.72 19.75
CA TYR A 268 5.86 -3.98 20.69
C TYR A 268 4.87 -4.95 21.35
N ASN A 269 4.29 -4.51 22.47
CA ASN A 269 3.18 -5.15 23.16
C ASN A 269 1.96 -4.23 23.16
N LEU A 270 0.83 -4.73 23.67
CA LEU A 270 -0.42 -3.98 23.72
C LEU A 270 -0.34 -2.73 24.59
N ASP A 271 0.36 -2.79 25.73
CA ASP A 271 0.51 -1.61 26.61
C ASP A 271 1.21 -0.46 25.90
N TYR A 272 2.32 -0.74 25.19
CA TYR A 272 3.01 0.24 24.36
C TYR A 272 2.08 0.79 23.26
N PHE A 273 1.30 -0.09 22.63
CA PHE A 273 0.36 0.31 21.59
C PHE A 273 -0.72 1.25 22.15
N PHE A 274 -1.35 0.90 23.27
CA PHE A 274 -2.38 1.72 23.92
C PHE A 274 -1.85 3.09 24.34
N ASP A 275 -0.67 3.16 24.99
CA ASP A 275 -0.05 4.42 25.39
C ASP A 275 0.21 5.32 24.17
N LYS A 276 0.76 4.74 23.09
CA LYS A 276 1.05 5.51 21.88
C LYS A 276 -0.22 6.03 21.21
N ILE A 277 -1.27 5.22 21.11
CA ILE A 277 -2.57 5.65 20.58
C ILE A 277 -3.17 6.77 21.44
N ALA A 278 -3.08 6.67 22.76
CA ALA A 278 -3.57 7.71 23.68
C ALA A 278 -2.82 9.04 23.47
N LYS A 279 -1.49 9.00 23.28
CA LYS A 279 -0.68 10.19 22.95
C LYS A 279 -1.09 10.83 21.63
N ILE A 280 -1.29 10.02 20.59
CA ILE A 280 -1.74 10.48 19.27
C ILE A 280 -3.10 11.18 19.37
N ARG A 281 -4.07 10.59 20.08
CA ARG A 281 -5.39 11.20 20.28
C ARG A 281 -5.38 12.41 21.19
N LYS A 282 -4.44 12.51 22.14
CA LYS A 282 -4.24 13.72 22.91
C LYS A 282 -3.78 14.89 22.02
N ILE A 283 -3.00 14.60 20.98
CA ILE A 283 -2.53 15.59 19.99
C ILE A 283 -3.65 15.96 19.01
N ARG A 284 -4.35 14.97 18.46
CA ARG A 284 -5.48 15.13 17.53
C ARG A 284 -6.64 14.23 17.95
N PRO A 285 -7.62 14.74 18.71
CA PRO A 285 -8.70 13.92 19.29
C PRO A 285 -9.49 13.09 18.27
N ASN A 286 -9.76 13.68 17.10
CA ASN A 286 -10.57 13.08 16.04
C ASN A 286 -9.72 12.48 14.91
N ILE A 287 -8.45 12.14 15.16
CA ILE A 287 -7.61 11.49 14.15
C ILE A 287 -8.16 10.09 13.82
N ASN A 288 -8.26 9.82 12.52
CA ASN A 288 -8.65 8.52 12.01
C ASN A 288 -7.47 7.54 12.20
N ILE A 289 -7.70 6.42 12.91
CA ILE A 289 -6.72 5.34 13.01
C ILE A 289 -7.33 4.07 12.43
N SER A 290 -6.76 3.59 11.32
CA SER A 290 -7.08 2.29 10.75
C SER A 290 -5.96 1.29 10.99
N THR A 291 -6.27 0.00 10.89
CA THR A 291 -5.31 -1.08 11.20
C THR A 291 -5.49 -2.28 10.29
N ASP A 292 -4.45 -3.11 10.18
CA ASP A 292 -4.54 -4.48 9.70
C ASP A 292 -4.60 -5.45 10.89
N VAL A 293 -5.40 -6.51 10.77
CA VAL A 293 -5.45 -7.63 11.72
C VAL A 293 -5.43 -8.96 10.97
N ILE A 294 -4.55 -9.86 11.37
CA ILE A 294 -4.43 -11.21 10.84
C ILE A 294 -5.12 -12.19 11.79
N VAL A 295 -6.13 -12.92 11.32
CA VAL A 295 -6.83 -13.93 12.10
C VAL A 295 -6.39 -15.35 11.78
N GLY A 296 -6.41 -16.21 12.78
CA GLY A 296 -6.02 -17.63 12.71
C GLY A 296 -4.55 -17.82 12.41
N HIS A 297 -3.69 -16.93 12.92
CA HIS A 297 -2.26 -17.19 13.03
C HIS A 297 -2.04 -18.51 13.80
N PRO A 298 -0.97 -19.28 13.53
CA PRO A 298 -0.65 -20.47 14.32
C PRO A 298 -0.69 -20.18 15.82
N TYR A 299 -1.27 -21.11 16.57
CA TYR A 299 -1.56 -21.02 18.01
C TYR A 299 -2.69 -20.07 18.43
N GLU A 300 -3.39 -19.39 17.52
CA GLU A 300 -4.51 -18.52 17.92
C GLU A 300 -5.73 -19.34 18.36
N THR A 301 -5.96 -19.39 19.68
CA THR A 301 -7.14 -19.99 20.29
C THR A 301 -8.35 -19.05 20.21
N LEU A 302 -9.54 -19.54 20.58
CA LEU A 302 -10.73 -18.70 20.69
C LEU A 302 -10.55 -17.58 21.72
N GLU A 303 -9.91 -17.86 22.85
CA GLU A 303 -9.64 -16.88 23.90
C GLU A 303 -8.76 -15.73 23.40
N LEU A 304 -7.66 -16.04 22.72
CA LEU A 304 -6.74 -15.03 22.17
C LEU A 304 -7.40 -14.21 21.05
N PHE A 305 -8.29 -14.82 20.28
CA PHE A 305 -9.12 -14.11 19.31
C PHE A 305 -10.12 -13.17 19.99
N ASN A 306 -10.78 -13.60 21.07
CA ASN A 306 -11.67 -12.72 21.83
C ASN A 306 -10.92 -11.54 22.45
N THR A 307 -9.69 -11.73 22.95
CA THR A 307 -8.81 -10.63 23.38
C THR A 307 -8.53 -9.65 22.23
N THR A 308 -8.41 -10.16 21.00
CA THR A 308 -8.23 -9.32 19.82
C THR A 308 -9.46 -8.46 19.52
N ILE A 309 -10.66 -9.03 19.63
CA ILE A 309 -11.93 -8.30 19.51
C ILE A 309 -12.00 -7.18 20.56
N ASP A 310 -11.72 -7.48 21.82
CA ASP A 310 -11.79 -6.52 22.92
C ASP A 310 -10.74 -5.41 22.78
N THR A 311 -9.52 -5.76 22.34
CA THR A 311 -8.47 -4.79 22.03
C THR A 311 -8.93 -3.84 20.92
N CYS A 312 -9.49 -4.35 19.83
CA CYS A 312 -9.98 -3.53 18.72
C CYS A 312 -11.11 -2.58 19.16
N LYS A 313 -12.05 -3.07 19.99
CA LYS A 313 -13.13 -2.26 20.60
C LYS A 313 -12.56 -1.16 21.48
N LYS A 314 -11.60 -1.48 22.35
CA LYS A 314 -10.98 -0.52 23.28
C LYS A 314 -10.20 0.56 22.54
N ILE A 315 -9.49 0.18 21.47
CA ILE A 315 -8.77 1.13 20.61
C ILE A 315 -9.74 1.95 19.76
N LYS A 316 -10.93 1.47 19.39
CA LYS A 316 -11.86 2.17 18.49
C LYS A 316 -11.20 2.55 17.16
N PHE A 317 -10.70 1.54 16.44
CA PHE A 317 -10.21 1.75 15.08
C PHE A 317 -11.38 2.16 14.17
N SER A 318 -11.18 3.15 13.31
CA SER A 318 -12.17 3.55 12.30
C SER A 318 -12.38 2.49 11.22
N LYS A 319 -11.33 1.69 10.94
CA LYS A 319 -11.37 0.60 9.99
C LYS A 319 -10.36 -0.47 10.38
N ILE A 320 -10.80 -1.72 10.35
CA ILE A 320 -9.97 -2.91 10.57
C ILE A 320 -9.97 -3.69 9.26
N HIS A 321 -8.83 -3.72 8.60
CA HIS A 321 -8.60 -4.59 7.44
C HIS A 321 -8.26 -5.98 7.95
N VAL A 322 -9.20 -6.91 7.77
CA VAL A 322 -9.07 -8.27 8.30
C VAL A 322 -8.50 -9.18 7.24
N PHE A 323 -7.42 -9.88 7.57
CA PHE A 323 -6.77 -10.84 6.70
C PHE A 323 -6.73 -12.22 7.36
N PRO A 324 -7.33 -13.27 6.78
CA PRO A 324 -7.08 -14.62 7.26
C PRO A 324 -5.61 -14.98 7.05
N TYR A 325 -4.98 -15.58 8.07
CA TYR A 325 -3.61 -16.03 8.00
C TYR A 325 -3.45 -17.03 6.85
N SER A 326 -2.49 -16.74 6.00
CA SER A 326 -2.23 -17.45 4.77
C SER A 326 -0.82 -18.06 4.85
N LYS A 327 -0.75 -19.39 5.00
CA LYS A 327 0.50 -20.14 5.12
C LYS A 327 1.36 -19.96 3.86
N ARG A 328 2.58 -19.44 4.03
CA ARG A 328 3.53 -19.20 2.94
C ARG A 328 4.82 -19.95 3.17
N ASP A 329 5.22 -20.74 2.18
CA ASP A 329 6.48 -21.46 2.22
C ASP A 329 7.64 -20.45 2.36
N GLY A 330 8.68 -20.85 3.10
CA GLY A 330 9.81 -19.99 3.47
C GLY A 330 9.59 -19.13 4.73
N THR A 331 8.36 -18.76 5.08
CA THR A 331 8.10 -17.95 6.29
C THR A 331 8.26 -18.74 7.61
N ALA A 332 8.50 -18.07 8.73
CA ALA A 332 8.63 -18.75 10.03
C ALA A 332 7.30 -19.33 10.51
N SER A 333 6.19 -18.61 10.32
CA SER A 333 4.85 -19.05 10.72
C SER A 333 4.37 -20.29 9.93
N SER A 334 4.87 -20.55 8.73
CA SER A 334 4.48 -21.75 7.98
C SER A 334 5.05 -23.04 8.56
N ARG A 335 6.11 -22.95 9.35
CA ARG A 335 6.74 -24.07 10.07
C ARG A 335 6.21 -24.25 11.49
N MET A 336 5.40 -23.33 11.99
CA MET A 336 4.80 -23.45 13.31
C MET A 336 3.74 -24.56 13.34
N PRO A 337 3.66 -25.38 14.40
CA PRO A 337 2.55 -26.31 14.59
C PRO A 337 1.27 -25.56 15.01
N ASN A 338 0.18 -26.30 15.23
CA ASN A 338 -1.12 -25.75 15.67
C ASN A 338 -1.67 -24.67 14.72
N GLN A 339 -1.69 -25.00 13.43
CA GLN A 339 -2.36 -24.20 12.42
C GLN A 339 -3.86 -24.17 12.72
N VAL A 340 -4.49 -23.02 12.51
CA VAL A 340 -5.94 -22.85 12.69
C VAL A 340 -6.66 -23.28 11.42
N GLU A 341 -7.77 -23.99 11.58
CA GLU A 341 -8.62 -24.45 10.47
C GLU A 341 -9.21 -23.29 9.65
N GLU A 342 -9.37 -23.49 8.34
CA GLU A 342 -9.89 -22.46 7.43
C GLU A 342 -11.32 -22.03 7.76
N SER A 343 -12.15 -22.93 8.30
CA SER A 343 -13.50 -22.61 8.78
C SER A 343 -13.46 -21.59 9.92
N GLU A 344 -12.56 -21.78 10.89
CA GLU A 344 -12.39 -20.85 11.99
C GLU A 344 -11.81 -19.50 11.54
N LYS A 345 -10.86 -19.49 10.60
CA LYS A 345 -10.35 -18.24 10.01
C LYS A 345 -11.47 -17.43 9.35
N LYS A 346 -12.36 -18.10 8.60
CA LYS A 346 -13.51 -17.46 7.95
C LYS A 346 -14.50 -16.90 8.98
N ARG A 347 -14.83 -17.68 10.02
CA ARG A 347 -15.71 -17.25 11.12
C ARG A 347 -15.16 -16.01 11.82
N ARG A 348 -13.89 -16.06 12.24
CA ARG A 348 -13.17 -14.94 12.90
C ARG A 348 -13.06 -13.71 12.00
N SER A 349 -12.80 -13.92 10.70
CA SER A 349 -12.73 -12.83 9.72
C SER A 349 -14.06 -12.08 9.64
N LYS A 350 -15.16 -12.82 9.53
CA LYS A 350 -16.51 -12.25 9.46
C LYS A 350 -16.83 -11.43 10.72
N GLU A 351 -16.54 -11.97 11.88
CA GLU A 351 -16.81 -11.32 13.17
C GLU A 351 -16.02 -10.00 13.33
N LEU A 352 -14.73 -9.96 12.97
CA LEU A 352 -13.96 -8.71 12.99
C LEU A 352 -14.40 -7.71 11.91
N VAL A 353 -14.85 -8.16 10.73
CA VAL A 353 -15.40 -7.27 9.70
C VAL A 353 -16.69 -6.62 10.19
N GLU A 354 -17.57 -7.38 10.84
CA GLU A 354 -18.79 -6.85 11.46
C GLU A 354 -18.46 -5.80 12.53
N LEU A 355 -17.50 -6.09 13.42
CA LEU A 355 -17.00 -5.11 14.39
C LEU A 355 -16.44 -3.86 13.70
N SER A 356 -15.62 -4.04 12.65
CA SER A 356 -15.06 -2.91 11.91
C SER A 356 -16.14 -2.00 11.36
N ASN A 357 -17.23 -2.56 10.83
CA ASN A 357 -18.31 -1.78 10.24
C ASN A 357 -19.09 -0.99 11.30
N VAL A 358 -19.22 -1.54 12.52
CA VAL A 358 -19.80 -0.82 13.67
C VAL A 358 -18.90 0.35 14.06
N LEU A 359 -17.59 0.11 14.26
CA LEU A 359 -16.66 1.16 14.66
C LEU A 359 -16.48 2.25 13.59
N GLU A 360 -16.52 1.89 12.31
CA GLU A 360 -16.49 2.84 11.20
C GLU A 360 -17.72 3.78 11.22
N LYS A 361 -18.91 3.21 11.49
CA LYS A 361 -20.15 3.98 11.66
C LYS A 361 -20.07 4.93 12.84
N GLU A 362 -19.58 4.44 13.99
CA GLU A 362 -19.38 5.27 15.19
C GLU A 362 -18.38 6.40 14.95
N TYR A 363 -17.31 6.15 14.20
CA TYR A 363 -16.34 7.20 13.87
C TYR A 363 -16.92 8.23 12.90
N ALA A 364 -17.61 7.80 11.84
CA ALA A 364 -18.21 8.68 10.86
C ALA A 364 -19.34 9.55 11.44
N SER A 365 -20.10 9.03 12.40
CA SER A 365 -21.22 9.76 13.01
C SER A 365 -20.79 10.97 13.83
N ILE A 366 -19.55 10.99 14.33
CA ILE A 366 -18.96 12.14 15.05
C ILE A 366 -18.99 13.41 14.19
N PHE A 367 -18.86 13.27 12.88
CA PHE A 367 -18.74 14.39 11.95
C PHE A 367 -20.08 14.80 11.31
N ILE A 368 -21.21 14.17 11.68
CA ILE A 368 -22.52 14.58 11.17
C ILE A 368 -22.83 15.99 11.69
N GLY A 369 -23.13 16.91 10.77
CA GLY A 369 -23.31 18.34 11.04
C GLY A 369 -22.04 19.17 10.90
N ASP A 370 -20.85 18.55 10.86
CA ASP A 370 -19.59 19.25 10.66
C ASP A 370 -19.36 19.56 9.18
N THR A 371 -18.69 20.69 8.91
CA THR A 371 -18.18 21.03 7.58
C THR A 371 -16.75 20.51 7.43
N LEU A 372 -16.55 19.56 6.51
CA LEU A 372 -15.25 18.97 6.22
C LEU A 372 -14.75 19.39 4.83
N THR A 373 -13.43 19.60 4.71
CA THR A 373 -12.80 19.81 3.42
C THR A 373 -12.58 18.47 2.70
N VAL A 374 -13.11 18.34 1.49
CA VAL A 374 -13.08 17.11 0.67
C VAL A 374 -12.29 17.37 -0.60
N LEU A 375 -11.31 16.50 -0.89
CA LEU A 375 -10.63 16.49 -2.18
C LEU A 375 -11.43 15.60 -3.14
N ILE A 376 -11.94 16.17 -4.23
CA ILE A 376 -12.75 15.44 -5.22
C ILE A 376 -11.84 14.62 -6.13
N GLU A 377 -12.14 13.33 -6.23
CA GLU A 377 -11.31 12.35 -6.95
C GLU A 377 -11.98 11.81 -8.20
N GLU A 378 -13.29 11.58 -8.13
CA GLU A 378 -14.05 10.97 -9.22
C GLU A 378 -15.47 11.56 -9.31
N ASN A 379 -16.04 11.50 -10.51
CA ASN A 379 -17.45 11.78 -10.75
C ASN A 379 -18.11 10.47 -11.21
N VAL A 380 -19.09 10.00 -10.43
CA VAL A 380 -19.84 8.76 -10.69
C VAL A 380 -21.32 9.12 -10.82
N ASP A 381 -21.89 8.88 -12.01
CA ASP A 381 -23.25 9.29 -12.37
C ASP A 381 -23.49 10.80 -12.14
N ASN A 382 -24.36 11.12 -11.17
CA ASN A 382 -24.72 12.47 -10.76
C ASN A 382 -24.09 12.87 -9.42
N TYR A 383 -23.01 12.20 -9.01
CA TYR A 383 -22.32 12.46 -7.76
C TYR A 383 -20.83 12.67 -7.97
N SER A 384 -20.27 13.60 -7.18
CA SER A 384 -18.83 13.70 -6.96
C SER A 384 -18.46 12.90 -5.72
N VAL A 385 -17.32 12.22 -5.79
CA VAL A 385 -16.81 11.41 -4.70
C VAL A 385 -15.38 11.84 -4.40
N GLY A 386 -15.08 11.93 -3.10
CA GLY A 386 -13.79 12.39 -2.63
C GLY A 386 -13.53 11.98 -1.20
N HIS A 387 -12.31 12.28 -0.73
CA HIS A 387 -11.88 11.98 0.63
C HIS A 387 -11.46 13.24 1.38
N THR A 388 -11.75 13.24 2.68
CA THR A 388 -11.27 14.24 3.64
C THR A 388 -9.86 13.91 4.14
N SER A 389 -9.22 14.82 4.91
CA SER A 389 -7.89 14.56 5.51
C SER A 389 -7.91 13.29 6.37
N ASN A 390 -8.95 13.16 7.20
CA ASN A 390 -9.21 11.99 8.04
C ASN A 390 -9.82 10.79 7.29
N PHE A 391 -9.70 10.76 5.95
CA PHE A 391 -10.01 9.63 5.09
C PHE A 391 -11.48 9.17 5.10
N ILE A 392 -12.42 10.05 5.45
CA ILE A 392 -13.85 9.81 5.28
C ILE A 392 -14.18 10.01 3.80
N LYS A 393 -14.82 9.00 3.21
CA LYS A 393 -15.33 9.07 1.84
C LYS A 393 -16.67 9.80 1.84
N LEU A 394 -16.77 10.91 1.12
CA LEU A 394 -18.04 11.61 0.91
C LEU A 394 -18.54 11.41 -0.51
N LYS A 395 -19.86 11.25 -0.62
CA LYS A 395 -20.61 11.21 -1.88
C LYS A 395 -21.49 12.45 -1.92
N ILE A 396 -21.22 13.35 -2.87
CA ILE A 396 -21.75 14.71 -2.93
C ILE A 396 -22.62 14.83 -4.18
N PRO A 397 -23.88 15.28 -4.09
CA PRO A 397 -24.72 15.50 -5.27
C PRO A 397 -24.12 16.55 -6.22
N GLY A 398 -24.20 16.28 -7.52
CA GLY A 398 -23.68 17.15 -8.58
C GLY A 398 -22.31 16.71 -9.12
N LYS A 399 -21.81 17.48 -10.10
CA LYS A 399 -20.49 17.27 -10.71
C LYS A 399 -19.59 18.44 -10.38
N LEU A 400 -18.81 18.28 -9.32
CA LEU A 400 -17.74 19.18 -8.92
C LEU A 400 -16.49 18.93 -9.77
N ASP A 401 -15.61 19.92 -9.79
CA ASP A 401 -14.33 19.81 -10.47
C ASP A 401 -13.43 18.81 -9.74
N LEU A 402 -12.82 17.90 -10.51
CA LEU A 402 -11.83 16.97 -9.99
C LEU A 402 -10.60 17.72 -9.51
N ASN A 403 -9.88 17.13 -8.54
CA ASN A 403 -8.65 17.68 -7.98
C ASN A 403 -8.83 19.08 -7.37
N LYS A 404 -10.02 19.36 -6.81
CA LYS A 404 -10.28 20.56 -6.03
C LYS A 404 -10.83 20.19 -4.64
N ASN A 405 -10.58 21.11 -3.70
CA ASN A 405 -11.08 21.00 -2.34
C ASN A 405 -12.39 21.77 -2.20
N TYR A 406 -13.38 21.14 -1.59
CA TYR A 406 -14.67 21.75 -1.29
C TYR A 406 -15.00 21.55 0.18
N ASN A 407 -15.56 22.58 0.82
CA ASN A 407 -16.07 22.49 2.18
C ASN A 407 -17.51 21.98 2.13
N ILE A 408 -17.73 20.78 2.64
CA ILE A 408 -19.00 20.07 2.56
C ILE A 408 -19.48 19.77 3.97
N THR A 409 -20.72 20.15 4.28
CA THR A 409 -21.39 19.75 5.52
C THR A 409 -21.87 18.31 5.41
N VAL A 410 -21.47 17.46 6.37
CA VAL A 410 -21.86 16.06 6.39
C VAL A 410 -23.28 15.94 6.92
N GLU A 411 -24.23 15.58 6.07
CA GLU A 411 -25.65 15.48 6.48
C GLU A 411 -26.00 14.15 7.13
N LYS A 412 -25.43 13.05 6.62
CA LYS A 412 -25.74 11.69 7.09
C LYS A 412 -24.61 10.72 6.76
N SER A 413 -24.51 9.67 7.57
CA SER A 413 -23.65 8.52 7.28
C SER A 413 -24.41 7.49 6.45
N MET A 414 -23.86 7.11 5.29
CA MET A 414 -24.34 6.01 4.44
C MET A 414 -23.25 4.93 4.38
N ILE A 415 -23.20 4.08 5.40
CA ILE A 415 -22.43 2.84 5.37
C ILE A 415 -23.44 1.73 5.11
N ASP A 416 -23.78 1.57 3.83
CA ASP A 416 -24.64 0.50 3.33
C ASP A 416 -23.86 -0.82 3.35
N TYR A 417 -24.50 -1.91 3.82
CA TYR A 417 -23.94 -3.26 3.91
C TYR A 417 -24.07 -4.03 2.61
#